data_AF-A0A6I9WKJ1-F1
#
_entry.id   AF-A0A6I9WKJ1-F1
#
_cell.length_a   1.000
_cell.length_b   1.000
_cell.length_c   1.000
_cell.angle_alpha   90.00
_cell.angle_beta   90.00
_cell.angle_gamma   90.00
#
_symmetry.space_group_name_H-M   'P 1'
#
loop_
_entity.id
_entity.type
_entity.pdbx_description
1 polymer ?
#
loop_
_entity_poly.entity_id
_entity_poly.type
_entity_poly.pdbx_seq_one_letter_code
_entity_poly.pdbx_strand_id
1 'polypeptide(L)'
;MVLSFTGLPSSKRLLLFFLQCSLCHRTMVSKLWCQEIGRRWKQAGRQEPPHARLLSEPKCQPYVAIWYLYYRWIIFLVWASFVVCSIFEFGSYKKLWQHEKWPIYLTNWDAVLGFTQALIGGILVSKRWQLQKISGFDPSNLKLEFTERVYWFLYVVTTNMAIGVTMCYWLAVYNPEIHQVDPLNIMMHVCNSVLMLVDLFVTSISFRLRNFWWCLSIVFFYVIFSVIYYVAGGLDKYGYHYIYKVLDWKKPVRTLLICIGGFTFVTVLHCVICMLANIRDRIYRKIAKRFNKPAQTNMTDNKQLPEKLEVV
;
A
#
# COMPACT_ATOMS: atom_id res chain seq x y z
N MET A 1 -15.84 -59.21 50.73
CA MET A 1 -15.48 -57.82 50.35
C MET A 1 -14.54 -57.89 49.15
N VAL A 2 -15.06 -57.80 47.93
CA VAL A 2 -14.24 -57.62 46.72
C VAL A 2 -14.97 -56.59 45.86
N LEU A 3 -14.58 -55.33 46.02
CA LEU A 3 -14.99 -54.23 45.15
C LEU A 3 -14.09 -54.25 43.92
N SER A 4 -14.65 -54.66 42.78
CA SER A 4 -14.00 -54.56 41.48
C SER A 4 -14.04 -53.12 41.00
N PHE A 5 -12.89 -52.44 41.03
CA PHE A 5 -12.68 -51.13 40.41
C PHE A 5 -12.41 -51.31 38.91
N THR A 6 -13.45 -51.23 38.08
CA THR A 6 -13.31 -51.05 36.62
C THR A 6 -13.77 -49.66 36.24
N GLY A 7 -12.85 -48.78 35.84
CA GLY A 7 -13.24 -47.54 35.16
C GLY A 7 -12.28 -46.35 35.26
N LEU A 8 -10.99 -46.49 34.95
CA LEU A 8 -10.20 -45.33 34.52
C LEU A 8 -10.15 -45.29 32.97
N PRO A 9 -10.50 -44.17 32.31
CA PRO A 9 -10.37 -44.07 30.87
C PRO A 9 -8.89 -44.12 30.48
N SER A 10 -8.56 -45.02 29.55
CA SER A 10 -7.25 -45.16 28.91
C SER A 10 -6.64 -43.80 28.56
N SER A 11 -5.34 -43.61 28.82
CA SER A 11 -4.59 -42.38 28.49
C SER A 11 -4.77 -41.93 27.03
N LYS A 12 -5.06 -42.88 26.13
CA LYS A 12 -5.38 -42.61 24.71
C LYS A 12 -6.71 -41.86 24.53
N ARG A 13 -7.74 -42.13 25.34
CA ARG A 13 -9.02 -41.40 25.33
C ARG A 13 -8.85 -39.98 25.83
N LEU A 14 -8.02 -39.78 26.87
CA LEU A 14 -7.72 -38.44 27.38
C LEU A 14 -6.98 -37.60 26.33
N LEU A 15 -5.99 -38.19 25.66
CA LEU A 15 -5.22 -37.54 24.59
C LEU A 15 -6.09 -37.16 23.38
N LEU A 16 -6.99 -38.06 22.97
CA LEU A 16 -7.98 -37.81 21.92
C LEU A 16 -8.94 -36.68 22.30
N PHE A 17 -9.37 -36.60 23.57
CA PHE A 17 -10.21 -35.51 24.06
C PHE A 17 -9.51 -34.17 24.03
N PHE A 18 -8.23 -34.10 24.42
CA PHE A 18 -7.42 -32.88 24.32
C PHE A 18 -7.14 -32.46 22.88
N LEU A 19 -6.85 -33.42 21.98
CA LEU A 19 -6.69 -33.17 20.54
C LEU A 19 -8.00 -32.65 19.93
N GLN A 20 -9.13 -33.28 20.26
CA GLN A 20 -10.44 -32.88 19.76
C GLN A 20 -10.88 -31.52 20.31
N CYS A 21 -10.56 -31.21 21.56
CA CYS A 21 -10.82 -29.89 22.16
C CYS A 21 -9.93 -28.79 21.53
N SER A 22 -8.66 -29.10 21.22
CA SER A 22 -7.75 -28.16 20.52
C SER A 22 -8.15 -27.92 19.05
N LEU A 23 -8.65 -28.95 18.37
CA LEU A 23 -9.23 -28.86 17.02
C LEU A 23 -10.54 -28.07 17.03
N CYS A 24 -11.43 -28.34 17.99
CA CYS A 24 -12.69 -27.58 18.15
C CYS A 24 -12.40 -26.10 18.43
N HIS A 25 -11.46 -25.79 19.32
CA HIS A 25 -11.05 -24.41 19.61
C HIS A 25 -10.47 -23.72 18.37
N ARG A 26 -9.61 -24.39 17.59
CA ARG A 26 -9.11 -23.86 16.29
C ARG A 26 -10.24 -23.61 15.29
N THR A 27 -11.21 -24.51 15.16
CA THR A 27 -12.35 -24.33 14.25
C THR A 27 -13.32 -23.25 14.70
N MET A 28 -13.45 -23.01 16.00
CA MET A 28 -14.30 -21.95 16.54
C MET A 28 -13.64 -20.58 16.35
N VAL A 29 -12.33 -20.47 16.56
CA VAL A 29 -11.54 -19.25 16.29
C VAL A 29 -11.50 -18.95 14.79
N SER A 30 -11.38 -19.96 13.92
CA SER A 30 -11.41 -19.73 12.46
C SER A 30 -12.77 -19.26 11.96
N LYS A 31 -13.88 -19.81 12.49
CA LYS A 31 -15.24 -19.33 12.19
C LYS A 31 -15.46 -17.90 12.66
N LEU A 32 -15.02 -17.53 13.86
CA LEU A 32 -15.10 -16.16 14.37
C LEU A 32 -14.25 -15.20 13.54
N TRP A 33 -13.04 -15.60 13.13
CA TRP A 33 -12.20 -14.81 12.24
C TRP A 33 -12.80 -14.65 10.84
N CYS A 34 -13.35 -15.71 10.24
CA CYS A 34 -14.04 -15.63 8.96
C CYS A 34 -15.29 -14.75 9.02
N GLN A 35 -16.06 -14.81 10.11
CA GLN A 35 -17.22 -13.94 10.34
C GLN A 35 -16.80 -12.47 10.53
N GLU A 36 -15.75 -12.20 11.30
CA GLU A 36 -15.24 -10.84 11.50
C GLU A 36 -14.60 -10.27 10.22
N ILE A 37 -13.85 -11.10 9.47
CA ILE A 37 -13.37 -10.75 8.13
C ILE A 37 -14.56 -10.44 7.22
N GLY A 38 -15.56 -11.31 7.16
CA GLY A 38 -16.76 -11.13 6.34
C GLY A 38 -17.53 -9.85 6.71
N ARG A 39 -17.66 -9.55 8.01
CA ARG A 39 -18.28 -8.32 8.51
C ARG A 39 -17.49 -7.08 8.10
N ARG A 40 -16.16 -7.10 8.25
CA ARG A 40 -15.27 -6.01 7.81
C ARG A 40 -15.30 -5.83 6.30
N TRP A 41 -15.41 -6.90 5.53
CA TRP A 41 -15.60 -6.86 4.07
C TRP A 41 -16.93 -6.21 3.70
N LYS A 42 -18.02 -6.60 4.35
CA LYS A 42 -19.35 -6.01 4.12
C LYS A 42 -19.38 -4.53 4.50
N GLN A 43 -18.66 -4.14 5.56
CA GLN A 43 -18.47 -2.74 5.93
C GLN A 43 -17.56 -1.99 4.94
N ALA A 44 -16.48 -2.60 4.46
CA ALA A 44 -15.60 -2.02 3.44
C ALA A 44 -16.33 -1.77 2.11
N GLY A 45 -17.29 -2.64 1.76
CA GLY A 45 -18.17 -2.46 0.62
C GLY A 45 -19.07 -1.23 0.71
N ARG A 46 -19.39 -0.77 1.91
CA ARG A 46 -20.29 0.38 2.19
C ARG A 46 -19.56 1.70 2.48
N GLN A 47 -18.22 1.75 2.36
CA GLN A 47 -17.47 2.98 2.65
C GLN A 47 -17.68 4.05 1.57
N GLU A 48 -18.27 5.18 1.95
CA GLU A 48 -18.35 6.40 1.13
C GLU A 48 -16.96 6.91 0.76
N PRO A 49 -16.71 7.45 -0.44
CA PRO A 49 -15.40 7.95 -0.89
C PRO A 49 -14.71 8.89 0.11
N PRO A 50 -13.37 8.97 0.14
CA PRO A 50 -12.68 9.84 1.08
C PRO A 50 -12.97 11.29 0.72
N HIS A 51 -13.02 12.15 1.73
CA HIS A 51 -13.15 13.57 1.51
C HIS A 51 -11.93 14.09 0.71
N ALA A 52 -12.15 14.95 -0.28
CA ALA A 52 -11.12 15.39 -1.23
C ALA A 52 -9.89 16.03 -0.53
N ARG A 53 -10.10 16.73 0.58
CA ARG A 53 -9.04 17.27 1.44
C ARG A 53 -7.90 16.28 1.74
N LEU A 54 -8.22 14.99 1.94
CA LEU A 54 -7.27 13.94 2.30
C LEU A 54 -6.29 13.61 1.16
N LEU A 55 -6.58 14.05 -0.06
CA LEU A 55 -5.71 13.86 -1.21
C LEU A 55 -4.67 14.97 -1.33
N SER A 56 -4.97 16.13 -0.74
CA SER A 56 -4.14 17.34 -0.84
C SER A 56 -3.44 17.72 0.45
N GLU A 57 -3.77 17.11 1.59
CA GLU A 57 -3.21 17.45 2.90
C GLU A 57 -2.15 16.42 3.35
N PRO A 58 -1.06 16.85 4.01
CA PRO A 58 -0.17 15.92 4.69
C PRO A 58 -0.88 15.28 5.89
N LYS A 59 -0.36 14.17 6.40
CA LYS A 59 -0.99 13.46 7.53
C LYS A 59 -0.85 14.21 8.86
N CYS A 60 0.24 14.95 9.03
CA CYS A 60 0.61 15.57 10.31
C CYS A 60 -0.19 16.84 10.65
N GLN A 61 -0.85 17.49 9.68
CA GLN A 61 -1.49 18.79 9.86
C GLN A 61 -2.67 18.98 8.89
N PRO A 62 -3.70 19.77 9.24
CA PRO A 62 -4.92 19.93 8.44
C PRO A 62 -4.84 20.99 7.33
N TYR A 63 -3.64 21.45 6.97
CA TYR A 63 -3.41 22.47 5.94
C TYR A 63 -2.15 22.16 5.13
N VAL A 64 -2.00 22.81 3.97
CA VAL A 64 -0.83 22.63 3.11
C VAL A 64 0.25 23.62 3.53
N ALA A 65 1.27 23.15 4.23
CA ALA A 65 2.47 23.96 4.49
C ALA A 65 3.40 23.94 3.28
N ILE A 66 4.29 24.94 3.24
CA ILE A 66 5.27 25.09 2.17
C ILE A 66 6.21 23.88 2.04
N TRP A 67 6.59 23.25 3.17
CA TRP A 67 7.44 22.05 3.15
C TRP A 67 6.77 20.90 2.39
N TYR A 68 5.44 20.76 2.50
CA TYR A 68 4.71 19.67 1.86
C TYR A 68 4.53 19.93 0.36
N LEU A 69 4.40 21.19 -0.03
CA LEU A 69 4.43 21.60 -1.43
C LEU A 69 5.76 21.23 -2.08
N TYR A 70 6.90 21.60 -1.46
CA TYR A 70 8.22 21.19 -1.93
C TYR A 70 8.38 19.67 -1.96
N TYR A 71 7.94 18.99 -0.91
CA TYR A 71 7.97 17.53 -0.83
C TYR A 71 7.28 16.90 -2.04
N ARG A 72 6.06 17.32 -2.41
CA ARG A 72 5.35 16.75 -3.57
C ARG A 72 6.06 16.98 -4.90
N TRP A 73 6.64 18.16 -5.10
CA TRP A 73 7.43 18.44 -6.31
C TRP A 73 8.74 17.65 -6.34
N ILE A 74 9.39 17.44 -5.19
CA ILE A 74 10.56 16.54 -5.09
C ILE A 74 10.17 15.10 -5.45
N ILE A 75 9.06 14.58 -4.92
CA ILE A 75 8.57 13.23 -5.29
C ILE A 75 8.34 13.13 -6.80
N PHE A 76 7.75 14.15 -7.42
CA PHE A 76 7.58 14.21 -8.87
C PHE A 76 8.92 14.19 -9.62
N LEU A 77 9.90 15.00 -9.20
CA LEU A 77 11.22 15.03 -9.83
C LEU A 77 11.97 13.69 -9.69
N VAL A 78 11.80 12.99 -8.57
CA VAL A 78 12.36 11.64 -8.37
C VAL A 78 11.69 10.62 -9.31
N TRP A 79 10.37 10.65 -9.46
CA TRP A 79 9.72 9.77 -10.44
C TRP A 79 10.08 10.13 -11.88
N ALA A 80 10.24 11.42 -12.19
CA ALA A 80 10.72 11.87 -13.49
C ALA A 80 12.15 11.36 -13.77
N SER A 81 13.03 11.39 -12.77
CA SER A 81 14.37 10.82 -12.90
C SER A 81 14.34 9.30 -13.10
N PHE A 82 13.42 8.58 -12.44
CA PHE A 82 13.26 7.14 -12.68
C PHE A 82 12.92 6.85 -14.14
N VAL A 83 11.94 7.56 -14.70
CA VAL A 83 11.55 7.41 -16.10
C VAL A 83 12.73 7.74 -17.03
N VAL A 84 13.35 8.91 -16.86
CA VAL A 84 14.49 9.35 -17.71
C VAL A 84 15.65 8.35 -17.63
N CYS A 85 16.10 8.01 -16.43
CA CYS A 85 17.21 7.08 -16.25
C CYS A 85 16.87 5.66 -16.76
N SER A 86 15.62 5.21 -16.65
CA SER A 86 15.19 3.92 -17.19
C SER A 86 15.15 3.88 -18.72
N ILE A 87 14.77 4.98 -19.37
CA ILE A 87 14.75 5.09 -20.84
C ILE A 87 16.17 5.13 -21.39
N PHE A 88 17.04 5.98 -20.83
CA PHE A 88 18.41 6.17 -21.30
C PHE A 88 19.43 5.20 -20.67
N GLU A 89 18.95 4.27 -19.86
CA GLU A 89 19.75 3.29 -19.11
C GLU A 89 20.90 3.96 -18.31
N PHE A 90 20.64 5.15 -17.76
CA PHE A 90 21.61 5.85 -16.91
C PHE A 90 21.78 5.11 -15.59
N GLY A 91 23.04 4.84 -15.25
CA GLY A 91 23.40 4.01 -14.10
C GLY A 91 23.43 2.51 -14.39
N SER A 92 23.12 2.05 -15.61
CA SER A 92 23.35 0.65 -16.01
C SER A 92 24.83 0.40 -16.31
N TYR A 93 25.36 -0.74 -15.85
CA TYR A 93 26.71 -1.18 -16.21
C TYR A 93 26.79 -1.82 -17.59
N LYS A 94 25.67 -2.36 -18.10
CA LYS A 94 25.58 -2.97 -19.43
C LYS A 94 24.39 -2.39 -20.17
N LYS A 95 24.64 -1.33 -20.94
CA LYS A 95 23.61 -0.68 -21.75
C LYS A 95 23.32 -1.51 -22.99
N LEU A 96 22.05 -1.81 -23.21
CA LEU A 96 21.54 -2.57 -24.35
C LEU A 96 20.97 -1.65 -25.44
N TRP A 97 20.56 -0.42 -25.09
CA TRP A 97 20.06 0.60 -26.02
C TRP A 97 18.85 0.19 -26.88
N GLN A 98 18.08 -0.80 -26.42
CA GLN A 98 16.86 -1.29 -27.06
C GLN A 98 15.63 -0.59 -26.48
N HIS A 99 15.48 0.70 -26.79
CA HIS A 99 14.42 1.55 -26.24
C HIS A 99 13.02 1.10 -26.65
N GLU A 100 12.88 0.44 -27.81
CA GLU A 100 11.64 -0.14 -28.30
C GLU A 100 11.11 -1.29 -27.42
N LYS A 101 11.99 -1.91 -26.61
CA LYS A 101 11.61 -2.94 -25.63
C LYS A 101 11.18 -2.35 -24.29
N TRP A 102 11.44 -1.07 -24.03
CA TRP A 102 11.07 -0.43 -22.78
C TRP A 102 9.58 -0.60 -22.40
N PRO A 103 8.59 -0.39 -23.29
CA PRO A 103 7.18 -0.47 -22.91
C PRO A 103 6.67 -1.88 -22.62
N ILE A 104 7.46 -2.94 -22.86
CA ILE A 104 6.98 -4.32 -22.62
C ILE A 104 7.10 -4.74 -21.14
N TYR A 105 7.94 -4.05 -20.37
CA TYR A 105 8.22 -4.42 -18.98
C TYR A 105 7.23 -3.79 -18.01
N LEU A 106 6.64 -4.59 -17.14
CA LEU A 106 5.70 -4.14 -16.10
C LEU A 106 6.34 -3.15 -15.12
N THR A 107 7.63 -3.30 -14.84
CA THR A 107 8.43 -2.34 -14.05
C THR A 107 8.36 -0.93 -14.64
N ASN A 108 8.36 -0.82 -15.97
CA ASN A 108 8.31 0.46 -16.65
C ASN A 108 6.89 1.04 -16.67
N TRP A 109 5.86 0.19 -16.68
CA TRP A 109 4.47 0.62 -16.47
C TRP A 109 4.29 1.21 -15.07
N ASP A 110 4.87 0.58 -14.03
CA ASP A 110 4.90 1.14 -12.67
C ASP A 110 5.59 2.52 -12.64
N ALA A 111 6.70 2.69 -13.36
CA ALA A 111 7.38 3.98 -13.47
C ALA A 111 6.51 5.08 -14.11
N VAL A 112 5.78 4.77 -15.19
CA VAL A 112 4.83 5.73 -15.79
C VAL A 112 3.70 6.05 -14.82
N LEU A 113 3.12 5.04 -14.17
CA LEU A 113 2.05 5.23 -13.20
C LEU A 113 2.50 6.11 -12.03
N GLY A 114 3.71 5.89 -11.51
CA GLY A 114 4.33 6.72 -10.47
C GLY A 114 4.60 8.16 -10.94
N PHE A 115 5.15 8.34 -12.14
CA PHE A 115 5.31 9.67 -12.71
C PHE A 115 3.98 10.44 -12.82
N THR A 116 2.95 9.81 -13.40
CA THR A 116 1.64 10.44 -13.58
C THR A 116 0.97 10.73 -12.23
N GLN A 117 1.03 9.78 -11.29
CA GLN A 117 0.57 9.96 -9.92
C GLN A 117 1.24 11.18 -9.28
N ALA A 118 2.56 11.29 -9.37
CA ALA A 118 3.32 12.31 -8.67
C ALA A 118 3.06 13.70 -9.25
N LEU A 119 2.93 13.79 -10.57
CA LEU A 119 2.55 15.02 -11.27
C LEU A 119 1.17 15.51 -10.81
N ILE A 120 0.16 14.65 -10.86
CA ILE A 120 -1.20 15.02 -10.43
C ILE A 120 -1.21 15.39 -8.95
N GLY A 121 -0.47 14.67 -8.10
CA GLY A 121 -0.31 15.00 -6.69
C GLY A 121 0.30 16.40 -6.46
N GLY A 122 1.36 16.74 -7.20
CA GLY A 122 1.98 18.06 -7.18
C GLY A 122 1.01 19.17 -7.61
N ILE A 123 0.24 18.94 -8.68
CA ILE A 123 -0.77 19.88 -9.18
C ILE A 123 -1.89 20.09 -8.13
N LEU A 124 -2.46 19.00 -7.58
CA LEU A 124 -3.54 19.09 -6.59
C LEU A 124 -3.09 19.82 -5.31
N VAL A 125 -1.88 19.53 -4.81
CA VAL A 125 -1.33 20.21 -3.64
C VAL A 125 -1.02 21.68 -3.94
N SER A 126 -0.54 22.00 -5.13
CA SER A 126 -0.32 23.39 -5.57
C SER A 126 -1.64 24.18 -5.65
N LYS A 127 -2.69 23.59 -6.25
CA LYS A 127 -4.05 24.16 -6.28
C LYS A 127 -4.57 24.41 -4.87
N ARG A 128 -4.47 23.40 -3.99
CA ARG A 128 -4.90 23.49 -2.58
C ARG A 128 -4.13 24.57 -1.81
N TRP A 129 -2.84 24.73 -2.06
CA TRP A 129 -1.99 25.75 -1.42
C TRP A 129 -2.37 27.18 -1.81
N GLN A 130 -2.82 27.41 -3.04
CA GLN A 130 -3.34 28.72 -3.44
C GLN A 130 -4.72 28.98 -2.83
N LEU A 131 -5.61 27.98 -2.86
CA LEU A 131 -6.98 28.12 -2.35
C LEU A 131 -7.03 28.50 -0.86
N GLN A 132 -6.15 27.96 -0.01
CA GLN A 132 -6.12 28.32 1.42
C GLN A 132 -5.73 29.77 1.72
N LYS A 133 -5.15 30.50 0.77
CA LYS A 133 -4.81 31.91 0.97
C LYS A 133 -6.01 32.83 0.77
N ILE A 134 -7.09 32.32 0.17
CA ILE A 134 -8.32 33.06 -0.05
C ILE A 134 -9.04 33.19 1.30
N SER A 135 -9.40 34.43 1.67
CA SER A 135 -10.17 34.69 2.89
C SER A 135 -11.51 33.95 2.85
N GLY A 136 -11.88 33.27 3.94
CA GLY A 136 -13.11 32.48 4.02
C GLY A 136 -13.06 31.10 3.34
N PHE A 137 -11.89 30.64 2.88
CA PHE A 137 -11.76 29.29 2.33
C PHE A 137 -11.99 28.22 3.41
N ASP A 138 -12.98 27.36 3.19
CA ASP A 138 -13.24 26.17 4.01
C ASP A 138 -12.83 24.88 3.25
N PRO A 139 -11.83 24.12 3.75
CA PRO A 139 -11.43 22.83 3.17
C PRO A 139 -12.55 21.79 3.08
N SER A 140 -13.61 21.93 3.89
CA SER A 140 -14.78 21.04 3.90
C SER A 140 -15.63 21.18 2.63
N ASN A 141 -15.49 22.30 1.91
CA ASN A 141 -16.18 22.51 0.63
C ASN A 141 -15.49 21.84 -0.57
N LEU A 142 -14.30 21.24 -0.36
CA LEU A 142 -13.58 20.54 -1.43
C LEU A 142 -14.33 19.27 -1.84
N LYS A 143 -14.66 19.18 -3.13
CA LYS A 143 -15.38 18.04 -3.71
C LYS A 143 -14.41 17.07 -4.38
N LEU A 144 -14.82 15.80 -4.42
CA LEU A 144 -14.07 14.73 -5.09
C LEU A 144 -14.40 14.72 -6.59
N GLU A 145 -13.78 15.62 -7.34
CA GLU A 145 -13.90 15.74 -8.80
C GLU A 145 -13.12 14.63 -9.51
N PHE A 146 -13.13 14.64 -10.85
CA PHE A 146 -12.50 13.61 -11.66
C PHE A 146 -10.99 13.48 -11.39
N THR A 147 -10.27 14.59 -11.34
CA THR A 147 -8.81 14.61 -11.12
C THR A 147 -8.42 13.99 -9.78
N GLU A 148 -9.16 14.30 -8.71
CA GLU A 148 -8.98 13.73 -7.38
C GLU A 148 -9.24 12.22 -7.36
N ARG A 149 -10.25 11.75 -8.09
CA ARG A 149 -10.54 10.31 -8.21
C ARG A 149 -9.43 9.59 -8.95
N VAL A 150 -8.94 10.16 -10.06
CA VAL A 150 -7.82 9.61 -10.83
C VAL A 150 -6.56 9.57 -9.98
N TYR A 151 -6.24 10.66 -9.28
CA TYR A 151 -5.10 10.70 -8.37
C TYR A 151 -5.19 9.64 -7.29
N TRP A 152 -6.37 9.48 -6.66
CA TRP A 152 -6.58 8.47 -5.63
C TRP A 152 -6.41 7.04 -6.18
N PHE A 153 -6.98 6.76 -7.35
CA PHE A 153 -6.80 5.49 -8.05
C PHE A 153 -5.32 5.21 -8.31
N LEU A 154 -4.63 6.14 -8.98
CA LEU A 154 -3.21 6.00 -9.33
C LEU A 154 -2.35 5.83 -8.07
N TYR A 155 -2.61 6.61 -7.02
CA TYR A 155 -1.86 6.51 -5.77
C TYR A 155 -1.94 5.12 -5.15
N VAL A 156 -3.15 4.55 -5.08
CA VAL A 156 -3.36 3.22 -4.52
C VAL A 156 -2.67 2.16 -5.38
N VAL A 157 -2.85 2.25 -6.70
CA VAL A 157 -2.23 1.34 -7.67
C VAL A 157 -0.71 1.38 -7.60
N THR A 158 -0.10 2.56 -7.74
CA THR A 158 1.36 2.74 -7.72
C THR A 158 1.97 2.28 -6.40
N THR A 159 1.31 2.54 -5.26
CA THR A 159 1.83 2.07 -3.96
C THR A 159 1.92 0.55 -3.92
N ASN A 160 0.89 -0.14 -4.44
CA ASN A 160 0.87 -1.59 -4.48
C ASN A 160 1.82 -2.15 -5.54
N MET A 161 1.89 -1.51 -6.71
CA MET A 161 2.76 -1.89 -7.81
C MET A 161 4.24 -1.74 -7.45
N ALA A 162 4.69 -0.61 -6.88
CA ALA A 162 6.09 -0.39 -6.54
C ALA A 162 6.62 -1.45 -5.55
N ILE A 163 5.85 -1.76 -4.51
CA ILE A 163 6.20 -2.83 -3.55
C ILE A 163 6.13 -4.21 -4.21
N GLY A 164 5.12 -4.45 -5.05
CA GLY A 164 4.98 -5.70 -5.79
C GLY A 164 6.12 -5.94 -6.78
N VAL A 165 6.54 -4.91 -7.52
CA VAL A 165 7.68 -4.91 -8.45
C VAL A 165 8.96 -5.24 -7.71
N THR A 166 9.20 -4.60 -6.56
CA THR A 166 10.36 -4.92 -5.70
C THR A 166 10.35 -6.40 -5.32
N MET A 167 9.25 -6.89 -4.71
CA MET A 167 9.17 -8.28 -4.24
C MET A 167 9.25 -9.29 -5.38
N CYS A 168 8.49 -9.12 -6.46
CA CYS A 168 8.51 -10.02 -7.61
C CYS A 168 9.88 -10.02 -8.29
N TYR A 169 10.54 -8.87 -8.36
CA TYR A 169 11.88 -8.80 -8.94
C TYR A 169 12.85 -9.66 -8.14
N TRP A 170 13.02 -9.38 -6.84
CA TRP A 170 14.01 -10.07 -6.03
C TRP A 170 13.68 -11.55 -5.74
N LEU A 171 12.39 -11.91 -5.70
CA LEU A 171 11.97 -13.27 -5.37
C LEU A 171 11.78 -14.18 -6.59
N ALA A 172 11.49 -13.63 -7.78
CA ALA A 172 11.04 -14.44 -8.92
C ALA A 172 11.70 -14.09 -10.26
N VAL A 173 12.26 -12.89 -10.45
CA VAL A 173 12.82 -12.45 -11.73
C VAL A 173 14.35 -12.33 -11.70
N TYR A 174 14.91 -11.87 -10.58
CA TYR A 174 16.34 -11.65 -10.43
C TYR A 174 17.10 -12.96 -10.67
N ASN A 175 18.16 -12.84 -11.46
CA ASN A 175 19.06 -13.93 -11.78
C ASN A 175 20.47 -13.32 -11.92
N PRO A 176 21.42 -13.67 -11.04
CA PRO A 176 22.76 -13.09 -11.05
C PRO A 176 23.55 -13.36 -12.33
N GLU A 177 23.17 -14.38 -13.12
CA GLU A 177 23.84 -14.69 -14.39
C GLU A 177 23.55 -13.65 -15.48
N ILE A 178 22.37 -13.01 -15.44
CA ILE A 178 21.89 -12.09 -16.49
C ILE A 178 21.68 -10.67 -15.98
N HIS A 179 21.32 -10.50 -14.71
CA HIS A 179 21.00 -9.22 -14.10
C HIS A 179 22.16 -8.71 -13.26
N GLN A 180 22.58 -7.47 -13.55
CA GLN A 180 23.54 -6.75 -12.72
C GLN A 180 22.80 -5.94 -11.67
N VAL A 181 23.30 -5.98 -10.43
CA VAL A 181 22.80 -5.12 -9.35
C VAL A 181 23.52 -3.77 -9.44
N ASP A 182 23.15 -3.00 -10.45
CA ASP A 182 23.70 -1.68 -10.73
C ASP A 182 22.79 -0.56 -10.18
N PRO A 183 23.25 0.71 -10.18
CA PRO A 183 22.45 1.83 -9.69
C PRO A 183 21.05 1.93 -10.32
N LEU A 184 20.94 1.64 -11.62
CA LEU A 184 19.63 1.66 -12.30
C LEU A 184 18.72 0.56 -11.76
N ASN A 185 19.26 -0.63 -11.56
CA ASN A 185 18.55 -1.77 -11.01
C ASN A 185 18.02 -1.48 -9.60
N ILE A 186 18.87 -0.97 -8.71
CA ILE A 186 18.49 -0.58 -7.35
C ILE A 186 17.41 0.52 -7.39
N MET A 187 17.56 1.50 -8.26
CA MET A 187 16.58 2.58 -8.41
C MET A 187 15.19 2.04 -8.81
N MET A 188 15.12 1.16 -9.81
CA MET A 188 13.86 0.62 -10.33
C MET A 188 13.23 -0.48 -9.46
N HIS A 189 14.01 -1.17 -8.61
CA HIS A 189 13.55 -2.35 -7.87
C HIS A 189 13.69 -2.26 -6.35
N VAL A 190 14.18 -1.14 -5.82
CA VAL A 190 14.25 -0.88 -4.36
C VAL A 190 13.78 0.53 -4.07
N CYS A 191 14.35 1.54 -4.73
CA CYS A 191 14.03 2.93 -4.41
C CYS A 191 12.56 3.27 -4.69
N ASN A 192 11.91 2.65 -5.67
CA ASN A 192 10.48 2.84 -5.94
C ASN A 192 9.58 2.47 -4.75
N SER A 193 9.79 1.31 -4.14
CA SER A 193 8.99 0.86 -3.01
C SER A 193 9.31 1.67 -1.75
N VAL A 194 10.59 2.01 -1.52
CA VAL A 194 10.99 2.90 -0.43
C VAL A 194 10.30 4.26 -0.56
N LEU A 195 10.28 4.84 -1.77
CA LEU A 195 9.63 6.12 -2.05
C LEU A 195 8.14 6.07 -1.72
N MET A 196 7.43 5.03 -2.17
CA MET A 196 6.00 4.87 -1.91
C MET A 196 5.69 4.55 -0.44
N LEU A 197 6.58 3.82 0.26
CA LEU A 197 6.44 3.57 1.69
C LEU A 197 6.61 4.86 2.51
N VAL A 198 7.62 5.67 2.19
CA VAL A 198 7.79 6.98 2.84
C VAL A 198 6.56 7.85 2.58
N ASP A 199 6.11 7.95 1.33
CA ASP A 199 4.95 8.76 0.96
C ASP A 199 3.66 8.28 1.65
N LEU A 200 3.49 6.96 1.84
CA LEU A 200 2.37 6.41 2.61
C LEU A 200 2.28 7.03 4.00
N PHE A 201 3.40 7.24 4.70
CA PHE A 201 3.44 7.81 6.06
C PHE A 201 3.37 9.35 6.11
N VAL A 202 3.71 10.03 5.01
CA VAL A 202 3.63 11.48 4.90
C VAL A 202 2.23 11.95 4.51
N THR A 203 1.52 11.19 3.67
CA THR A 203 0.23 11.62 3.10
C THR A 203 -0.97 11.23 3.94
N SER A 204 -2.07 11.97 3.79
CA SER A 204 -3.35 11.64 4.43
C SER A 204 -4.26 10.74 3.58
N ILE A 205 -3.75 10.25 2.44
CA ILE A 205 -4.51 9.45 1.48
C ILE A 205 -4.97 8.15 2.14
N SER A 206 -6.23 7.80 1.91
CA SER A 206 -6.89 6.65 2.54
C SER A 206 -6.81 5.42 1.65
N PHE A 207 -6.41 4.30 2.24
CA PHE A 207 -6.48 2.97 1.62
C PHE A 207 -7.71 2.22 2.12
N ARG A 208 -8.38 1.54 1.19
CA ARG A 208 -9.60 0.76 1.47
C ARG A 208 -9.45 -0.62 0.92
N LEU A 209 -9.97 -1.61 1.64
CA LEU A 209 -9.89 -3.00 1.21
C LEU A 209 -10.47 -3.18 -0.19
N ARG A 210 -11.63 -2.59 -0.51
CA ARG A 210 -12.28 -2.66 -1.82
C ARG A 210 -11.41 -2.21 -2.99
N ASN A 211 -10.43 -1.34 -2.76
CA ASN A 211 -9.59 -0.82 -3.83
C ASN A 211 -8.59 -1.86 -4.37
N PHE A 212 -8.51 -3.07 -3.79
CA PHE A 212 -7.67 -4.14 -4.34
C PHE A 212 -8.01 -4.47 -5.80
N TRP A 213 -9.28 -4.33 -6.19
CA TRP A 213 -9.71 -4.51 -7.58
C TRP A 213 -9.00 -3.56 -8.54
N TRP A 214 -8.66 -2.34 -8.11
CA TRP A 214 -7.93 -1.38 -8.93
C TRP A 214 -6.51 -1.87 -9.23
N CYS A 215 -5.83 -2.41 -8.23
CA CYS A 215 -4.51 -3.01 -8.38
C CYS A 215 -4.57 -4.25 -9.29
N LEU A 216 -5.58 -5.11 -9.11
CA LEU A 216 -5.80 -6.29 -9.94
C LEU A 216 -6.04 -5.92 -11.40
N SER A 217 -6.79 -4.85 -11.69
CA SER A 217 -7.07 -4.43 -13.06
C SER A 217 -5.80 -4.15 -13.85
N ILE A 218 -4.81 -3.46 -13.28
CA ILE A 218 -3.55 -3.15 -13.96
C ILE A 218 -2.76 -4.43 -14.27
N VAL A 219 -2.67 -5.34 -13.31
CA VAL A 219 -1.97 -6.62 -13.51
C VAL A 219 -2.69 -7.49 -14.52
N PHE A 220 -4.03 -7.48 -14.52
CA PHE A 220 -4.84 -8.20 -15.49
C PHE A 220 -4.63 -7.67 -16.91
N PHE A 221 -4.60 -6.35 -17.09
CA PHE A 221 -4.26 -5.74 -18.38
C PHE A 221 -2.86 -6.12 -18.84
N TYR A 222 -1.89 -6.17 -17.93
CA TYR A 222 -0.54 -6.61 -18.27
C TYR A 222 -0.49 -8.08 -18.70
N VAL A 223 -1.26 -8.97 -18.04
CA VAL A 223 -1.37 -10.38 -18.43
C VAL A 223 -1.93 -10.49 -19.85
N ILE A 224 -3.03 -9.79 -20.16
CA ILE A 224 -3.61 -9.75 -21.51
C ILE A 224 -2.56 -9.25 -22.53
N PHE A 225 -1.90 -8.14 -22.23
CA PHE A 225 -0.84 -7.60 -23.07
C PHE A 225 0.25 -8.64 -23.32
N SER A 226 0.71 -9.35 -22.28
CA SER A 226 1.78 -10.34 -22.41
C SER A 226 1.40 -11.54 -23.29
N VAL A 227 0.12 -11.96 -23.26
CA VAL A 227 -0.41 -13.01 -24.15
C VAL A 227 -0.41 -12.53 -25.59
N ILE A 228 -0.97 -11.34 -25.84
CA ILE A 228 -1.03 -10.74 -27.18
C ILE A 228 0.39 -10.56 -27.74
N TYR A 229 1.30 -10.05 -26.91
CA TYR A 229 2.71 -9.83 -27.27
C TYR A 229 3.39 -11.14 -27.68
N TYR A 230 3.15 -12.22 -26.92
CA TYR A 230 3.67 -13.55 -27.25
C TYR A 230 3.09 -14.10 -28.55
N VAL A 231 1.76 -14.04 -28.74
CA VAL A 231 1.11 -14.54 -29.96
C VAL A 231 1.54 -13.75 -31.20
N ALA A 232 1.84 -12.47 -31.05
CA ALA A 232 2.40 -11.62 -32.11
C ALA A 232 3.89 -11.89 -32.41
N GLY A 233 4.52 -12.88 -31.77
CA GLY A 233 5.93 -13.22 -31.98
C GLY A 233 6.91 -12.29 -31.25
N GLY A 234 6.46 -11.56 -30.23
CA GLY A 234 7.27 -10.64 -29.45
C GLY A 234 8.48 -11.30 -28.78
N LEU A 235 9.54 -10.52 -28.62
CA LEU A 235 10.83 -10.93 -28.05
C LEU A 235 11.29 -9.96 -26.96
N ASP A 236 11.94 -10.44 -25.92
CA ASP A 236 12.62 -9.59 -24.93
C ASP A 236 13.91 -8.97 -25.47
N LYS A 237 14.66 -8.30 -24.59
CA LYS A 237 15.95 -7.68 -24.90
C LYS A 237 17.05 -8.68 -25.32
N TYR A 238 16.90 -9.96 -24.98
CA TYR A 238 17.87 -11.02 -25.26
C TYR A 238 17.42 -11.95 -26.40
N GLY A 239 16.29 -11.66 -27.04
CA GLY A 239 15.75 -12.46 -28.15
C GLY A 239 14.93 -13.67 -27.70
N TYR A 240 14.48 -13.74 -26.45
CA TYR A 240 13.60 -14.80 -25.96
C TYR A 240 12.12 -14.43 -26.14
N HIS A 241 11.27 -15.41 -26.41
CA HIS A 241 9.82 -15.24 -26.57
C HIS A 241 9.04 -14.98 -25.26
N TYR A 242 9.72 -14.86 -24.12
CA TYR A 242 9.11 -14.48 -22.85
C TYR A 242 9.64 -13.12 -22.43
N ILE A 243 8.78 -12.25 -21.86
CA ILE A 243 9.23 -10.97 -21.29
C ILE A 243 9.93 -11.21 -19.95
N TYR A 244 9.32 -12.07 -19.13
CA TYR A 244 9.89 -12.60 -17.90
C TYR A 244 9.87 -14.11 -18.00
N LYS A 245 10.95 -14.79 -17.61
CA LYS A 245 11.04 -16.26 -17.67
C LYS A 245 9.92 -16.97 -16.88
N VAL A 246 9.37 -16.30 -15.87
CA VAL A 246 8.21 -16.76 -15.10
C VAL A 246 6.88 -16.64 -15.85
N LEU A 247 6.78 -15.77 -16.86
CA LEU A 247 5.63 -15.62 -17.75
C LEU A 247 5.92 -16.22 -19.14
N ASP A 248 6.31 -17.49 -19.15
CA ASP A 248 6.63 -18.23 -20.39
C ASP A 248 5.36 -18.86 -20.98
N TRP A 249 4.75 -18.18 -21.95
CA TRP A 249 3.52 -18.64 -22.61
C TRP A 249 3.71 -19.88 -23.49
N LYS A 250 4.94 -20.36 -23.73
CA LYS A 250 5.17 -21.71 -24.27
C LYS A 250 4.71 -22.81 -23.31
N LYS A 251 4.63 -22.50 -22.01
CA LYS A 251 4.18 -23.38 -20.93
C LYS A 251 2.91 -22.81 -20.28
N PRO A 252 1.77 -22.79 -20.99
CA PRO A 252 0.59 -22.00 -20.62
C PRO A 252 0.00 -22.39 -19.27
N VAL A 253 -0.03 -23.69 -18.93
CA VAL A 253 -0.54 -24.16 -17.62
C VAL A 253 0.30 -23.61 -16.47
N ARG A 254 1.63 -23.70 -16.57
CA ARG A 254 2.54 -23.16 -15.55
C ARG A 254 2.38 -21.65 -15.43
N THR A 255 2.32 -20.95 -16.55
CA THR A 255 2.17 -19.49 -16.58
C THR A 255 0.83 -19.05 -16.00
N LEU A 256 -0.26 -19.77 -16.26
CA LEU A 256 -1.56 -19.50 -15.65
C LEU A 256 -1.52 -19.65 -14.12
N LEU A 257 -0.87 -20.69 -13.59
CA LEU A 257 -0.68 -20.86 -12.15
C LEU A 257 0.13 -19.70 -11.54
N ILE A 258 1.15 -19.22 -12.25
CA ILE A 258 1.95 -18.05 -11.83
C ILE A 258 1.08 -16.79 -11.83
N CYS A 259 0.24 -16.58 -12.84
CA CYS A 259 -0.70 -15.45 -12.89
C CYS A 259 -1.70 -15.49 -11.71
N ILE A 260 -2.28 -16.66 -11.40
CA ILE A 260 -3.17 -16.85 -10.24
C ILE A 260 -2.43 -16.53 -8.93
N GLY A 261 -1.20 -17.02 -8.79
CA GLY A 261 -0.32 -16.68 -7.67
C GLY A 261 -0.05 -15.19 -7.57
N GLY A 262 0.21 -14.53 -8.70
CA GLY A 262 0.41 -13.08 -8.81
C GLY A 262 -0.82 -12.27 -8.39
N PHE A 263 -2.02 -12.64 -8.86
CA PHE A 263 -3.27 -11.99 -8.43
C PHE A 263 -3.53 -12.16 -6.93
N THR A 264 -3.25 -13.35 -6.40
CA THR A 264 -3.35 -13.63 -4.96
C THR A 264 -2.37 -12.76 -4.18
N PHE A 265 -1.12 -12.71 -4.63
CA PHE A 265 -0.06 -11.89 -4.04
C PHE A 265 -0.43 -10.40 -4.02
N VAL A 266 -0.89 -9.85 -5.15
CA VAL A 266 -1.34 -8.44 -5.27
C VAL A 266 -2.47 -8.14 -4.29
N THR A 267 -3.42 -9.07 -4.12
CA THR A 267 -4.53 -8.91 -3.17
C THR A 267 -4.04 -8.91 -1.72
N VAL A 268 -3.17 -9.85 -1.36
CA VAL A 268 -2.58 -9.94 -0.01
C VAL A 268 -1.74 -8.69 0.28
N LEU A 269 -0.94 -8.25 -0.68
CA LEU A 269 -0.12 -7.04 -0.55
C LEU A 269 -0.99 -5.81 -0.30
N HIS A 270 -2.09 -5.65 -1.03
CA HIS A 270 -3.02 -4.54 -0.81
C HIS A 270 -3.64 -4.59 0.60
N CYS A 271 -3.96 -5.78 1.12
CA CYS A 271 -4.41 -5.94 2.50
C CYS A 271 -3.33 -5.48 3.50
N VAL A 272 -2.06 -5.84 3.28
CA VAL A 272 -0.93 -5.39 4.12
C VAL A 272 -0.79 -3.87 4.07
N ILE A 273 -0.87 -3.25 2.90
CA ILE A 273 -0.81 -1.78 2.75
C ILE A 273 -1.97 -1.11 3.48
N CYS A 274 -3.18 -1.67 3.40
CA CYS A 274 -4.32 -1.19 4.19
C CYS A 274 -4.04 -1.28 5.71
N MET A 275 -3.37 -2.34 6.18
CA MET A 275 -2.95 -2.44 7.58
C MET A 275 -1.90 -1.38 7.94
N LEU A 276 -0.91 -1.13 7.07
CA LEU A 276 0.09 -0.07 7.27
C LEU A 276 -0.54 1.32 7.31
N ALA A 277 -1.49 1.63 6.42
CA ALA A 277 -2.25 2.88 6.45
C ALA A 277 -3.04 3.05 7.75
N ASN A 278 -3.64 1.97 8.26
CA ASN A 278 -4.33 1.98 9.55
C ASN A 278 -3.35 2.20 10.73
N ILE A 279 -2.15 1.62 10.67
CA ILE A 279 -1.09 1.81 11.67
C ILE A 279 -0.64 3.27 11.66
N ARG A 280 -0.32 3.83 10.49
CA ARG A 280 -0.03 5.26 10.31
C ARG A 280 -1.10 6.12 10.98
N ASP A 281 -2.36 5.89 10.65
CA ASP A 281 -3.47 6.66 11.20
C ASP A 281 -3.59 6.54 12.73
N ARG A 282 -3.31 5.36 13.30
CA ARG A 282 -3.26 5.17 14.75
C ARG A 282 -2.09 5.91 15.40
N ILE A 283 -0.92 5.90 14.78
CA ILE A 283 0.27 6.62 15.25
C ILE A 283 -0.03 8.12 15.33
N TYR A 284 -0.50 8.73 14.24
CA TYR A 284 -0.81 10.16 14.23
C TYR A 284 -1.91 10.54 15.23
N ARG A 285 -2.96 9.71 15.39
CA ARG A 285 -3.98 9.95 16.43
C ARG A 285 -3.40 9.88 17.84
N LYS A 286 -2.50 8.94 18.13
CA LYS A 286 -1.83 8.85 19.45
C LYS A 286 -0.95 10.07 19.70
N ILE A 287 -0.18 10.49 18.70
CA ILE A 287 0.68 11.66 18.75
C ILE A 287 -0.14 12.92 19.04
N ALA A 288 -1.20 13.17 18.27
CA ALA A 288 -2.09 14.32 18.47
C ALA A 288 -2.72 14.34 19.87
N LYS A 289 -3.18 13.18 20.38
CA LYS A 289 -3.71 13.07 21.75
C LYS A 289 -2.68 13.38 22.83
N ARG A 290 -1.40 13.05 22.61
CA ARG A 290 -0.32 13.35 23.56
C ARG A 290 0.00 14.84 23.57
N PHE A 291 0.07 15.47 22.39
CA PHE A 291 0.33 16.91 22.28
C PHE A 291 -0.84 17.78 22.73
N ASN A 292 -2.08 17.29 22.64
CA ASN A 292 -3.26 17.98 23.18
C ASN A 292 -3.48 17.72 24.69
N LYS A 293 -2.63 16.92 25.35
CA LYS A 293 -2.61 16.72 26.80
C LYS A 293 -1.43 17.50 27.43
N PRO A 294 -1.50 18.85 27.53
CA PRO A 294 -1.06 19.48 28.78
C PRO A 294 -1.87 20.74 29.14
N ALA A 295 -2.63 20.69 30.26
CA ALA A 295 -3.08 21.80 31.14
C ALA A 295 -4.31 21.44 32.02
N GLN A 296 -4.56 20.18 32.39
CA GLN A 296 -5.65 19.85 33.34
C GLN A 296 -5.18 19.28 34.68
N THR A 297 -3.86 19.17 34.92
CA THR A 297 -3.34 18.53 36.15
C THR A 297 -2.74 19.49 37.17
N ASN A 298 -2.68 20.81 36.91
CA ASN A 298 -2.03 21.79 37.80
C ASN A 298 -2.94 22.94 38.31
N MET A 299 -4.27 22.85 38.17
CA MET A 299 -5.21 23.86 38.70
C MET A 299 -6.21 23.27 39.71
N THR A 300 -5.75 22.39 40.59
CA THR A 300 -6.60 21.87 41.69
C THR A 300 -5.91 21.92 43.05
N ASP A 301 -4.94 22.82 43.20
CA ASP A 301 -4.23 23.03 44.47
C ASP A 301 -4.14 24.51 44.87
N ASN A 302 -5.24 25.24 44.71
CA ASN A 302 -5.42 26.51 45.40
C ASN A 302 -6.76 26.47 46.13
N LYS A 303 -6.76 25.77 47.26
CA LYS A 303 -7.88 25.76 48.20
C LYS A 303 -7.93 27.14 48.87
N GLN A 304 -9.08 27.79 48.72
CA GLN A 304 -9.42 29.11 49.25
C GLN A 304 -9.06 29.27 50.73
N LEU A 305 -8.40 30.39 51.04
CA LEU A 305 -8.31 30.97 52.38
C LEU A 305 -9.69 31.54 52.76
N PRO A 306 -10.24 31.32 53.97
CA PRO A 306 -11.55 31.84 54.32
C PRO A 306 -11.47 33.33 54.63
N GLU A 307 -12.42 34.05 54.03
CA GLU A 307 -12.70 35.47 54.17
C GLU A 307 -13.25 35.77 55.58
N LYS A 308 -12.85 36.93 56.10
CA LYS A 308 -13.24 37.47 57.42
C LYS A 308 -14.76 37.53 57.59
N LEU A 309 -15.24 37.09 58.76
CA LEU A 309 -16.54 37.51 59.30
C LEU A 309 -16.33 38.78 60.14
N GLU A 310 -16.97 39.88 59.74
CA GLU A 310 -17.34 40.97 60.65
C GLU A 310 -18.86 41.06 60.72
N VAL A 311 -19.36 41.46 61.91
CA VAL A 311 -20.65 42.08 62.28
C VAL A 311 -21.27 41.35 63.50
N VAL A 312 -20.97 41.83 64.73
CA VAL A 312 -21.71 42.82 65.56
C VAL A 312 -20.86 43.14 66.78
#